data_AF-A0AAU5XGX5-F1
#
_entry.id   AF-A0AAU5XGX5-F1
#
_cell.length_a   1.000
_cell.length_b   1.000
_cell.length_c   1.000
_cell.angle_alpha   90.00
_cell.angle_beta   90.00
_cell.angle_gamma   90.00
#
_symmetry.space_group_name_H-M   'P 1'
#
loop_
_entity.id
_entity.type
_entity.pdbx_description
1 polymer ?
#
loop_
_entity_poly.entity_id
_entity_poly.type
_entity_poly.pdbx_seq_one_letter_code
_entity_poly.pdbx_strand_id
1 'polypeptide(L)'
;MYAGGARVVPAGGLAAPEPPKKPGVIMNASRGSWNDPQLDALADGLRIAHARVAKLSPLVRPQMTRHLLVITDLAKRDAALALRRLESFLSDLDGDENVP
;
A
#
# COMPACT_ATOMS: atom_id res chain seq x y z
N MET A 1 -16.91 68.55 31.43
CA MET A 1 -17.89 67.45 31.52
C MET A 1 -17.85 66.66 30.23
N TYR A 2 -17.26 65.47 30.24
CA TYR A 2 -17.55 64.42 29.26
C TYR A 2 -17.55 63.08 29.99
N ALA A 3 -18.63 62.34 29.76
CA ALA A 3 -19.09 61.20 30.51
C ALA A 3 -18.25 59.94 30.27
N GLY A 4 -18.04 59.18 31.34
CA GLY A 4 -17.46 57.85 31.30
C GLY A 4 -18.40 56.82 30.68
N GLY A 5 -17.80 55.88 29.96
CA GLY A 5 -18.45 54.68 29.45
C GLY A 5 -17.44 53.55 29.46
N ALA A 6 -17.17 52.97 30.63
CA ALA A 6 -16.35 51.78 30.74
C ALA A 6 -17.17 50.56 30.28
N ARG A 7 -16.84 50.04 29.09
CA ARG A 7 -17.34 48.74 28.62
C ARG A 7 -16.49 47.63 29.25
N VAL A 8 -17.14 46.78 30.02
CA VAL A 8 -16.59 45.51 30.53
C VAL A 8 -16.56 44.51 29.39
N VAL A 9 -15.39 43.93 29.11
CA VAL A 9 -15.20 42.82 28.16
C VAL A 9 -14.89 41.56 28.99
N PRO A 10 -15.63 40.44 28.84
CA PRO A 10 -15.32 39.22 29.56
C PRO A 10 -14.25 38.38 28.86
N ALA A 11 -13.61 37.55 29.69
CA ALA A 11 -12.50 36.64 29.43
C ALA A 11 -12.64 35.81 28.14
N GLY A 12 -11.71 36.04 27.21
CA GLY A 12 -11.37 35.09 26.15
C GLY A 12 -10.14 34.30 26.57
N GLY A 13 -10.31 32.99 26.77
CA GLY A 13 -9.26 32.08 27.20
C GLY A 13 -8.03 32.12 26.29
N LEU A 14 -6.87 31.96 26.93
CA LEU A 14 -5.59 31.69 26.28
C LEU A 14 -5.71 30.35 25.53
N ALA A 15 -6.17 30.38 24.28
CA ALA A 15 -5.90 29.29 23.36
C ALA A 15 -4.40 29.34 23.07
N ALA A 16 -3.67 28.34 23.57
CA ALA A 16 -2.28 28.12 23.18
C ALA A 16 -2.19 28.12 21.64
N PRO A 17 -1.18 28.76 21.03
CA PRO A 17 -0.98 28.63 19.60
C PRO A 17 -0.79 27.15 19.28
N GLU A 18 -1.61 26.63 18.37
CA GLU A 18 -1.45 25.27 17.85
C GLU A 18 0.02 25.05 17.43
N PRO A 19 0.57 23.85 17.67
CA PRO A 19 1.93 23.55 17.24
C PRO A 19 2.04 23.74 15.73
N PRO A 20 3.17 24.28 15.23
CA PRO A 20 3.32 24.59 13.81
C PRO A 20 3.08 23.33 12.97
N LYS A 21 2.14 23.41 12.02
CA LYS A 21 2.01 22.42 10.95
C LYS A 21 3.38 22.34 10.27
N LYS A 22 4.04 21.19 10.43
CA LYS A 22 5.38 20.95 9.88
C LYS A 22 5.40 21.42 8.43
N PRO A 23 6.30 22.34 8.05
CA PRO A 23 6.33 22.88 6.70
C PRO A 23 6.42 21.72 5.72
N GLY A 24 5.53 21.75 4.73
CA GLY A 24 5.36 20.72 3.73
C GLY A 24 6.71 20.30 3.17
N VAL A 25 7.05 19.04 3.37
CA VAL A 25 8.13 18.42 2.63
C VAL A 25 7.72 18.50 1.17
N ILE A 26 8.32 19.42 0.42
CA ILE A 26 8.26 19.42 -1.03
C ILE A 26 9.07 18.19 -1.48
N MET A 27 8.47 17.01 -1.35
CA MET A 27 8.99 15.82 -2.02
C MET A 27 8.72 16.05 -3.51
N ASN A 28 9.78 16.33 -4.24
CA ASN A 28 9.82 16.32 -5.69
C ASN A 28 8.87 15.25 -6.25
N ALA A 29 7.85 15.68 -6.98
CA ALA A 29 6.76 14.88 -7.54
C ALA A 29 7.21 14.01 -8.72
N SER A 30 8.33 13.30 -8.54
CA SER A 30 8.71 12.14 -9.36
C SER A 30 8.47 10.82 -8.61
N ARG A 31 7.85 10.86 -7.43
CA ARG A 31 7.41 9.67 -6.70
C ARG A 31 6.04 9.26 -7.24
N GLY A 32 5.97 8.04 -7.77
CA GLY A 32 4.85 7.48 -8.49
C GLY A 32 3.49 7.72 -7.83
N SER A 33 2.45 7.81 -8.66
CA SER A 33 1.07 7.88 -8.18
C SER A 33 0.82 6.72 -7.21
N TRP A 34 0.45 7.05 -5.97
CA TRP A 34 0.03 6.06 -4.97
C TRP A 34 -1.21 5.25 -5.39
N ASN A 35 -1.85 5.62 -6.49
CA ASN A 35 -2.96 4.92 -7.14
C ASN A 35 -2.50 4.43 -8.51
N ASP A 36 -1.67 3.38 -8.53
CA ASP A 36 -1.35 2.67 -9.77
C ASP A 36 -2.18 1.38 -9.80
N PRO A 37 -3.18 1.28 -10.69
CA PRO A 37 -4.06 0.11 -10.74
C PRO A 37 -3.29 -1.18 -11.06
N GLN A 38 -2.10 -1.10 -11.69
CA GLN A 38 -1.26 -2.28 -11.91
C GLN A 38 -0.60 -2.74 -10.61
N LEU A 39 -0.18 -1.81 -9.76
CA LEU A 39 0.38 -2.14 -8.44
C LEU A 39 -0.69 -2.70 -7.50
N ASP A 40 -1.91 -2.16 -7.56
CA ASP A 40 -3.06 -2.68 -6.81
C ASP A 40 -3.38 -4.13 -7.22
N ALA A 41 -3.53 -4.37 -8.53
CA ALA A 41 -3.79 -5.71 -9.05
C ALA A 41 -2.66 -6.71 -8.70
N LEU A 42 -1.41 -6.25 -8.75
CA LEU A 42 -0.27 -7.06 -8.37
C LEU A 42 -0.29 -7.41 -6.87
N ALA A 43 -0.61 -6.44 -6.00
CA ALA A 43 -0.69 -6.67 -4.56
C ALA A 43 -1.80 -7.69 -4.21
N ASP A 44 -2.96 -7.56 -4.82
CA ASP A 44 -4.08 -8.49 -4.65
C ASP A 44 -3.71 -9.90 -5.15
N GLY A 45 -3.11 -10.00 -6.35
CA GLY A 45 -2.66 -11.27 -6.90
C GLY A 45 -1.60 -11.96 -6.03
N LEU A 46 -0.64 -11.20 -5.48
CA LEU A 46 0.41 -11.75 -4.61
C LEU A 46 -0.19 -12.29 -3.32
N ARG A 47 -1.20 -11.61 -2.76
CA ARG A 47 -1.93 -12.08 -1.57
C ARG A 47 -2.61 -13.42 -1.85
N ILE A 48 -3.28 -13.55 -3.00
CA ILE A 48 -3.94 -14.80 -3.43
C ILE A 48 -2.89 -15.91 -3.61
N ALA A 49 -1.79 -15.62 -4.31
CA ALA A 49 -0.70 -16.56 -4.54
C ALA A 49 -0.11 -17.09 -3.22
N HIS A 50 0.17 -16.20 -2.26
CA HIS A 50 0.66 -16.58 -0.94
C HIS A 50 -0.34 -17.50 -0.20
N ALA A 51 -1.63 -17.18 -0.24
CA ALA A 51 -2.66 -17.98 0.39
C ALA A 51 -2.79 -19.39 -0.23
N ARG A 52 -2.65 -19.50 -1.56
CA ARG A 52 -2.66 -20.79 -2.27
C ARG A 52 -1.42 -21.62 -1.98
N VAL A 53 -0.23 -21.02 -2.10
CA VAL A 53 1.04 -21.71 -1.77
C VAL A 53 1.03 -22.20 -0.32
N ALA A 54 0.40 -21.46 0.60
CA ALA A 54 0.28 -21.86 2.00
C ALA A 54 -0.62 -23.10 2.23
N LYS A 55 -1.43 -23.52 1.25
CA LYS A 55 -2.26 -24.73 1.31
C LYS A 55 -1.62 -25.95 0.64
N LEU A 56 -0.57 -25.75 -0.16
CA LEU A 56 0.11 -26.84 -0.86
C LEU A 56 0.82 -27.82 0.08
N SER A 57 1.04 -29.05 -0.40
CA SER A 57 1.82 -30.06 0.30
C SER A 57 3.23 -29.54 0.68
N PRO A 58 3.77 -29.92 1.85
CA PRO A 58 5.12 -29.53 2.28
C PRO A 58 6.24 -29.91 1.30
N LEU A 59 6.03 -30.92 0.45
CA LEU A 59 7.02 -31.36 -0.54
C LEU A 59 7.19 -30.35 -1.69
N VAL A 60 6.12 -29.73 -2.15
CA VAL A 60 6.12 -28.79 -3.29
C VAL A 60 6.19 -27.32 -2.86
N ARG A 61 5.76 -27.02 -1.64
CA ARG A 61 5.71 -25.65 -1.09
C ARG A 61 7.06 -24.90 -1.19
N PRO A 62 8.24 -25.47 -0.87
CA PRO A 62 9.50 -24.73 -0.94
C PRO A 62 9.85 -24.27 -2.36
N GLN A 63 9.55 -25.09 -3.37
CA GLN A 63 9.76 -24.74 -4.77
C GLN A 63 8.84 -23.58 -5.19
N MET A 64 7.55 -23.65 -4.83
CA MET A 64 6.58 -22.61 -5.15
C MET A 64 6.86 -21.29 -4.43
N THR A 65 7.30 -21.34 -3.16
CA THR A 65 7.74 -20.14 -2.44
C THR A 65 8.93 -19.47 -3.13
N ARG A 66 9.90 -20.22 -3.64
CA ARG A 66 11.04 -19.65 -4.39
C ARG A 66 10.59 -19.01 -5.70
N HIS A 67 9.65 -19.63 -6.42
CA HIS A 67 9.08 -19.03 -7.64
C HIS A 67 8.38 -17.71 -7.31
N LEU A 68 7.54 -17.69 -6.28
CA LEU A 68 6.85 -16.47 -5.84
C LEU A 68 7.84 -15.37 -5.44
N LEU A 69 8.96 -15.70 -4.81
CA LEU A 69 10.03 -14.74 -4.50
C LEU A 69 10.64 -14.12 -5.78
N VAL A 70 10.85 -14.89 -6.84
CA VAL A 70 11.34 -14.36 -8.13
C VAL A 70 10.34 -13.36 -8.72
N ILE A 71 9.05 -13.65 -8.63
CA ILE A 71 7.98 -12.75 -9.12
C ILE A 71 7.96 -11.45 -8.30
N THR A 72 8.06 -11.53 -6.96
CA THR A 72 8.10 -10.34 -6.10
C THR A 72 9.37 -9.51 -6.26
N ASP A 73 10.50 -10.12 -6.62
CA ASP A 73 11.70 -9.35 -6.92
C ASP A 73 11.60 -8.63 -8.26
N LEU A 74 11.02 -9.29 -9.26
CA LEU A 74 10.74 -8.69 -10.56
C LEU A 74 9.79 -7.51 -10.45
N ALA A 75 8.76 -7.60 -9.61
CA ALA A 75 7.80 -6.52 -9.37
C ALA A 75 8.44 -5.20 -8.96
N LYS A 76 9.59 -5.24 -8.29
CA LYS A 76 10.35 -4.04 -7.89
C LYS A 76 10.97 -3.31 -9.08
N ARG A 77 11.12 -3.98 -10.23
CA ARG A 77 11.83 -3.50 -11.42
C ARG A 77 10.89 -3.31 -12.61
N ASP A 78 9.88 -4.18 -12.75
CA ASP A 78 8.89 -4.18 -13.82
C ASP A 78 7.56 -4.78 -13.32
N ALA A 79 6.63 -3.91 -12.92
CA ALA A 79 5.33 -4.30 -12.38
C ALA A 79 4.44 -4.97 -13.43
N ALA A 80 4.45 -4.49 -14.68
CA ALA A 80 3.61 -5.03 -15.75
C ALA A 80 4.03 -6.45 -16.15
N LEU A 81 5.34 -6.71 -16.24
CA LEU A 81 5.84 -8.06 -16.49
C LEU A 81 5.63 -8.98 -15.28
N ALA A 82 5.77 -8.46 -14.06
CA ALA A 82 5.47 -9.23 -12.86
C ALA A 82 4.01 -9.66 -12.80
N LEU A 83 3.08 -8.77 -13.18
CA LEU A 83 1.65 -9.08 -13.23
C LEU A 83 1.35 -10.24 -14.20
N ARG A 84 1.89 -10.20 -15.42
CA ARG A 84 1.72 -11.29 -16.39
C ARG A 84 2.28 -12.63 -15.89
N ARG A 85 3.45 -12.59 -15.24
CA ARG A 85 4.05 -13.81 -14.65
C ARG A 85 3.24 -14.33 -13.48
N LEU A 86 2.66 -13.44 -12.68
CA LEU A 86 1.81 -13.79 -11.56
C LEU A 86 0.50 -14.44 -12.03
N GLU A 87 -0.12 -13.91 -13.09
CA GLU A 87 -1.30 -14.52 -13.73
C GLU A 87 -1.01 -15.93 -14.23
N SER A 88 0.14 -16.13 -14.90
CA SER A 88 0.58 -17.45 -15.36
C SER A 88 0.80 -18.39 -14.18
N PHE A 89 1.52 -17.94 -13.14
CA PHE A 89 1.77 -18.72 -11.93
C PHE A 89 0.48 -19.13 -11.22
N LEU A 90 -0.51 -18.24 -11.12
CA LEU A 90 -1.81 -18.55 -10.52
C LEU A 90 -2.60 -19.56 -11.36
N SER A 91 -2.52 -19.46 -12.70
CA SER A 91 -3.14 -20.42 -13.62
C SER A 91 -2.51 -21.81 -13.49
N ASP A 92 -1.18 -21.89 -13.36
CA ASP A 92 -0.48 -23.15 -13.15
C ASP A 92 -0.88 -23.79 -11.82
N LEU A 93 -0.98 -22.99 -10.74
CA LEU A 93 -1.45 -23.48 -9.44
C LEU A 93 -2.90 -24.01 -9.48
N ASP A 94 -3.77 -23.40 -10.28
CA ASP A 94 -5.16 -23.86 -10.46
C ASP A 94 -5.23 -25.12 -11.34
N GLY A 95 -4.33 -25.26 -12.32
CA GLY A 95 -4.22 -26.44 -13.18
C GLY A 95 -3.78 -27.70 -12.42
N ASP A 96 -2.92 -27.55 -11.40
CA ASP A 96 -2.49 -28.65 -10.51
C ASP A 96 -3.58 -29.06 -9.49
N GLU A 97 -4.54 -28.18 -9.15
CA GLU A 97 -5.65 -28.50 -8.22
C GLU A 97 -6.76 -29.34 -8.90
N ASN A 98 -6.82 -29.39 -10.23
CA ASN A 98 -7.86 -30.04 -11.02
C ASN A 98 -7.34 -31.22 -11.85
N VAL A 99 -6.79 -32.24 -11.18
CA VAL A 99 -6.50 -33.55 -11.77
C VAL A 99 -7.49 -34.58 -11.16
N PRO A 100 -8.38 -35.21 -11.95
CA PRO A 100 -9.26 -36.28 -11.46
C PRO A 100 -8.50 -37.56 -11.08
#